data_AF-A0A2G6HPP7-F1
#
_entry.id   AF-A0A2G6HPP7-F1
#
_cell.length_a   1.000
_cell.length_b   1.000
_cell.length_c   1.000
_cell.angle_alpha   90.00
_cell.angle_beta   90.00
_cell.angle_gamma   90.00
#
_symmetry.space_group_name_H-M   'P 1'
#
loop_
_entity.id
_entity.type
_entity.pdbx_description
1 polymer ?
#
loop_
_entity_poly.entity_id
_entity_poly.type
_entity_poly.pdbx_seq_one_letter_code
_entity_poly.pdbx_strand_id
1 'polypeptide(L)'
;MWYTVCMKKVIIFGLFFALCSGCVAHPLFAHAKDTCYVDAKDGDNDNSGKKDKPFKTIKKALKKNCKTIVLEKGMYKDDITIDRSVTIKGVNKNDAVITGAALITGNATLKNLTVKTGGIKIDHDADVTITDATVKDARIGINVADGKVKVNNCTISKNAKGFYLQAGTHVRITDTEVKDNDEEGIDIRAHVSGTISDNVISHNGESGIEVILGKARLDITKNRIKKNRASGVALQFYKSTSKKGAVKIRDNIISDNRDFGVNCKAPSGGKPGVGYWSESTSMKENKVQGNKKGDFADRCAFSDETKDTATKTAEQKRAEEAQKAAALQKAQEEQQRKQEERAAQQQKAQEEEQARKDAQKAEELRKHLQKQQELRTQADAQYTHVQEITDTNHAREQKIADRSAFTTFLIGPRYKEMHELKETIAQYDTAIAAMTNVQQQLDPESAAHKDVVQKITESTQMQQHVTEVVAQYNDEFSLFGWLFAKKYRDTPNAQ
;
A
#
# COMPACT_ATOMS: atom_id res chain seq x y z
N MET A 1 36.04 65.70 -34.30
CA MET A 1 37.12 66.67 -34.61
C MET A 1 38.02 66.74 -33.39
N TRP A 2 39.15 66.02 -33.42
CA TRP A 2 40.49 66.55 -33.75
C TRP A 2 41.06 67.36 -32.57
N TYR A 3 42.01 66.80 -31.81
CA TYR A 3 43.48 67.00 -31.92
C TYR A 3 43.85 68.50 -31.76
N THR A 4 44.82 68.92 -30.94
CA THR A 4 46.29 68.77 -31.12
C THR A 4 46.96 69.43 -29.88
N VAL A 5 47.80 68.73 -29.10
CA VAL A 5 49.29 68.85 -29.01
C VAL A 5 49.85 70.18 -28.47
N CYS A 6 50.71 70.09 -27.44
CA CYS A 6 52.10 70.64 -27.42
C CYS A 6 52.76 70.34 -26.05
N MET A 7 53.75 69.45 -25.97
CA MET A 7 55.21 69.73 -26.00
C MET A 7 55.75 70.46 -24.76
N LYS A 8 56.60 69.78 -23.97
CA LYS A 8 58.09 69.94 -24.03
C LYS A 8 58.82 69.03 -23.03
N LYS A 9 59.77 68.25 -23.58
CA LYS A 9 61.00 67.71 -22.92
C LYS A 9 61.94 68.89 -22.58
N VAL A 10 62.91 68.79 -21.66
CA VAL A 10 64.32 68.40 -21.92
C VAL A 10 65.14 68.50 -20.60
N ILE A 11 65.82 67.43 -20.13
CA ILE A 11 67.30 67.13 -20.05
C ILE A 11 68.11 68.11 -19.12
N ILE A 12 68.95 67.73 -18.11
CA ILE A 12 70.35 67.21 -18.17
C ILE A 12 70.97 66.99 -16.76
N PHE A 13 71.65 65.84 -16.61
CA PHE A 13 72.88 65.43 -15.88
C PHE A 13 73.17 65.69 -14.38
N GLY A 14 73.67 64.62 -13.75
CA GLY A 14 74.67 64.65 -12.67
C GLY A 14 75.02 63.25 -12.14
N LEU A 15 76.09 62.63 -12.67
CA LEU A 15 76.75 61.43 -12.10
C LEU A 15 77.26 61.72 -10.66
N PHE A 16 77.26 60.73 -9.75
CA PHE A 16 78.49 60.18 -9.14
C PHE A 16 78.22 58.98 -8.17
N PHE A 17 78.88 57.87 -8.49
CA PHE A 17 79.44 56.76 -7.68
C PHE A 17 79.01 56.44 -6.24
N ALA A 18 78.65 55.15 -6.09
CA ALA A 18 79.21 54.16 -5.16
C ALA A 18 78.57 53.84 -3.80
N LEU A 19 78.36 52.52 -3.65
CA LEU A 19 78.34 51.70 -2.43
C LEU A 19 77.18 51.91 -1.45
N CYS A 20 76.18 51.04 -1.57
CA CYS A 20 75.60 50.36 -0.41
C CYS A 20 74.88 49.08 -0.85
N SER A 21 75.53 47.94 -0.60
CA SER A 21 74.87 46.65 -0.49
C SER A 21 73.85 46.73 0.65
N GLY A 22 72.56 46.78 0.33
CA GLY A 22 71.51 46.96 1.32
C GLY A 22 70.22 46.22 0.93
N CYS A 23 70.13 44.97 1.36
CA CYS A 23 68.92 44.18 1.62
C CYS A 23 67.63 44.55 0.86
N VAL A 24 67.42 43.94 -0.31
CA VAL A 24 66.05 43.68 -0.78
C VAL A 24 65.52 42.48 0.02
N ALA A 25 64.88 42.77 1.15
CA ALA A 25 64.12 41.78 1.91
C ALA A 25 62.96 41.30 1.03
N HIS A 26 63.16 40.16 0.37
CA HIS A 26 62.07 39.40 -0.20
C HIS A 26 61.14 39.03 0.96
N PRO A 27 59.81 39.13 0.83
CA PRO A 27 58.93 38.48 1.78
C PRO A 27 59.28 36.99 1.72
N LEU A 28 59.94 36.50 2.77
CA LEU A 28 60.11 35.08 3.00
C LEU A 28 58.69 34.51 3.11
N PHE A 29 58.18 33.97 2.01
CA PHE A 29 57.10 33.01 2.05
C PHE A 29 57.64 31.84 2.88
N ALA A 30 57.39 31.89 4.19
CA ALA A 30 57.71 30.81 5.09
C ALA A 30 56.84 29.62 4.67
N HIS A 31 57.42 28.73 3.87
CA HIS A 31 56.77 27.47 3.50
C HIS A 31 56.36 26.78 4.79
N ALA A 32 55.05 26.61 4.97
CA ALA A 32 54.49 25.85 6.07
C ALA A 32 55.12 24.45 6.07
N LYS A 33 55.71 24.03 7.20
CA LYS A 33 56.20 22.66 7.33
C LYS A 33 54.98 21.72 7.32
N ASP A 34 54.97 20.73 6.43
CA ASP A 34 53.79 19.87 6.28
C ASP A 34 53.48 19.07 7.55
N THR A 35 54.52 18.57 8.24
CA THR A 35 54.37 17.85 9.51
C THR A 35 55.50 18.20 10.48
N CYS A 36 55.13 18.43 11.74
CA CYS A 36 56.05 18.63 12.86
C CYS A 36 55.72 17.67 14.00
N TYR A 37 56.75 17.13 14.65
CA TYR A 37 56.66 16.25 15.80
C TYR A 37 56.94 17.03 17.07
N VAL A 38 56.18 16.77 18.13
CA VAL A 38 56.32 17.40 19.43
C VAL A 38 56.42 16.31 20.50
N ASP A 39 57.49 16.34 21.28
CA ASP A 39 57.74 15.38 22.36
C ASP A 39 57.98 16.15 23.66
N ALA A 40 57.06 15.98 24.61
CA ALA A 40 57.13 16.67 25.91
C ALA A 40 58.28 16.17 26.78
N LYS A 41 58.81 14.97 26.54
CA LYS A 41 59.89 14.36 27.31
C LYS A 41 61.24 14.64 26.65
N ASP A 42 61.38 14.27 25.38
CA ASP A 42 62.68 14.21 24.70
C ASP A 42 62.87 15.33 23.64
N GLY A 43 61.84 16.15 23.38
CA GLY A 43 61.93 17.28 22.44
C GLY A 43 62.72 18.48 22.96
N ASP A 44 63.08 19.39 22.04
CA ASP A 44 63.72 20.68 22.31
C ASP A 44 63.07 21.75 21.41
N ASN A 45 62.81 22.95 21.92
CA ASN A 45 62.21 24.00 21.10
C ASN A 45 63.18 24.56 20.03
N ASP A 46 64.48 24.30 20.13
CA ASP A 46 65.47 24.68 19.11
C ASP A 46 65.66 23.59 18.04
N ASN A 47 65.07 22.42 18.23
CA ASN A 47 65.05 21.36 17.23
C ASN A 47 64.31 21.76 15.95
N SER A 48 64.49 20.93 14.91
CA SER A 48 63.89 21.18 13.60
C SER A 48 62.39 20.84 13.51
N GLY A 49 61.84 20.10 14.46
CA GLY A 49 60.47 19.59 14.45
C GLY A 49 60.29 18.31 13.61
N LYS A 50 61.38 17.69 13.15
CA LYS A 50 61.34 16.36 12.52
C LYS A 50 61.20 15.26 13.58
N LYS A 51 60.90 14.03 13.18
CA LYS A 51 60.67 12.91 14.10
C LYS A 51 61.90 12.60 14.99
N ASP A 52 63.09 12.68 14.42
CA ASP A 52 64.38 12.48 15.09
C ASP A 52 64.82 13.68 15.94
N LYS A 53 64.30 14.87 15.64
CA LYS A 53 64.54 16.12 16.38
C LYS A 53 63.22 16.86 16.58
N PRO A 54 62.35 16.39 17.51
CA PRO A 54 61.02 16.95 17.73
C PRO A 54 61.09 18.25 18.54
N PHE A 55 60.07 19.09 18.38
CA PHE A 55 59.89 20.26 19.23
C PHE A 55 59.52 19.84 20.67
N LYS A 56 59.84 20.66 21.68
CA LYS A 56 59.38 20.41 23.06
C LYS A 56 57.89 20.74 23.26
N THR A 57 57.42 21.82 22.63
CA THR A 57 56.10 22.42 22.93
C THR A 57 55.21 22.53 21.69
N ILE A 58 53.90 22.40 21.90
CA ILE A 58 52.89 22.61 20.86
C ILE A 58 52.95 24.06 20.35
N LYS A 59 53.13 25.01 21.27
CA LYS A 59 53.29 26.44 20.96
C LYS A 59 54.42 26.72 19.97
N LYS A 60 55.57 26.03 20.09
CA LYS A 60 56.67 26.16 19.14
C LYS A 60 56.28 25.64 17.75
N ALA A 61 55.63 24.48 17.67
CA ALA A 61 55.14 23.92 16.42
C ALA A 61 54.09 24.84 15.75
N LEU A 62 53.19 25.44 16.53
CA LEU A 62 52.23 26.43 16.05
C LEU A 62 52.94 27.66 15.45
N LYS A 63 53.92 28.23 16.15
CA LYS A 63 54.74 29.38 15.68
C LYS A 63 55.55 29.07 14.42
N LYS A 64 55.92 27.82 14.18
CA LYS A 64 56.64 27.38 12.97
C LYS A 64 55.71 27.07 11.79
N ASN A 65 54.45 27.44 11.89
CA ASN A 65 53.45 27.30 10.84
C ASN A 65 53.31 25.85 10.32
N CYS A 66 53.40 24.86 11.21
CA CYS A 66 53.24 23.46 10.85
C CYS A 66 51.78 23.16 10.48
N LYS A 67 51.51 22.50 9.36
CA LYS A 67 50.14 22.11 8.95
C LYS A 67 49.60 20.95 9.78
N THR A 68 50.44 19.95 10.04
CA THR A 68 50.16 18.83 10.94
C THR A 68 51.14 18.85 12.11
N ILE A 69 50.64 18.71 13.32
CA ILE A 69 51.41 18.61 14.56
C ILE A 69 51.11 17.23 15.15
N VAL A 70 52.13 16.38 15.24
CA VAL A 70 52.05 15.04 15.83
C VAL A 70 52.59 15.11 17.25
N LEU A 71 51.77 14.72 18.22
CA LEU A 71 52.13 14.69 19.63
C LEU A 71 52.55 13.27 20.01
N GLU A 72 53.77 13.13 20.50
CA GLU A 72 54.22 11.92 21.16
C GLU A 72 53.56 11.78 22.55
N LYS A 73 53.82 10.65 23.21
CA LYS A 73 53.31 10.42 24.55
C LYS A 73 53.85 11.46 25.53
N GLY A 74 52.96 12.21 26.16
CA GLY A 74 53.36 13.24 27.11
C GLY A 74 52.23 14.13 27.62
N MET A 75 52.57 14.91 28.63
CA MET A 75 51.73 15.98 29.16
C MET A 75 52.22 17.33 28.64
N TYR A 76 51.34 18.05 27.97
CA TYR A 76 51.59 19.36 27.38
C TYR A 76 50.86 20.41 28.21
N LYS A 77 51.62 21.17 29.00
CA LYS A 77 51.07 22.05 30.04
C LYS A 77 50.69 23.44 29.58
N ASP A 78 51.25 23.88 28.45
CA ASP A 78 51.03 25.22 27.94
C ASP A 78 49.61 25.39 27.41
N ASP A 79 49.03 26.56 27.66
CA ASP A 79 47.86 27.03 26.93
C ASP A 79 48.20 27.18 25.45
N ILE A 80 47.29 26.77 24.58
CA ILE A 80 47.47 26.83 23.12
C ILE A 80 46.41 27.72 22.48
N THR A 81 46.87 28.59 21.58
CA THR A 81 46.00 29.38 20.70
C THR A 81 46.17 28.87 19.28
N ILE A 82 45.07 28.44 18.67
CA ILE A 82 45.00 27.96 17.29
C ILE A 82 44.23 28.99 16.46
N ASP A 83 44.97 29.86 15.79
CA ASP A 83 44.46 31.00 15.01
C ASP A 83 44.46 30.75 13.50
N ARG A 84 44.74 29.52 13.08
CA ARG A 84 44.88 29.10 11.69
C ARG A 84 44.53 27.64 11.50
N SER A 85 44.30 27.26 10.24
CA SER A 85 44.14 25.87 9.80
C SER A 85 45.32 24.99 10.25
N VAL A 86 45.06 24.03 11.14
CA VAL A 86 46.04 23.04 11.61
C VAL A 86 45.37 21.73 12.04
N THR A 87 46.07 20.61 11.84
CA THR A 87 45.74 19.33 12.47
C THR A 87 46.69 19.07 13.64
N ILE A 88 46.16 18.88 14.84
CA ILE A 88 46.92 18.42 16.01
C ILE A 88 46.44 17.02 16.34
N LYS A 89 47.34 16.05 16.32
CA LYS A 89 47.01 14.65 16.59
C LYS A 89 47.99 13.98 17.52
N GLY A 90 47.49 13.24 18.50
CA GLY A 90 48.30 12.26 19.21
C GLY A 90 48.43 10.96 18.43
N VAL A 91 49.33 10.09 18.88
CA VAL A 91 49.40 8.70 18.39
C VAL A 91 48.12 7.95 18.73
N ASN A 92 47.61 8.12 19.96
CA ASN A 92 46.30 7.66 20.42
C ASN A 92 45.76 8.58 21.53
N LYS A 93 44.47 8.42 21.87
CA LYS A 93 43.73 9.28 22.80
C LYS A 93 44.30 9.40 24.22
N ASN A 94 45.10 8.43 24.66
CA ASN A 94 45.63 8.37 26.02
C ASN A 94 47.08 8.87 26.14
N ASP A 95 47.79 8.97 25.02
CA ASP A 95 49.22 9.27 25.03
C ASP A 95 49.51 10.77 25.05
N ALA A 96 48.75 11.57 24.31
CA ALA A 96 48.93 13.01 24.26
C ALA A 96 47.89 13.73 25.13
N VAL A 97 48.31 14.29 26.26
CA VAL A 97 47.44 15.00 27.21
C VAL A 97 47.78 16.49 27.24
N ILE A 98 46.88 17.32 26.73
CA ILE A 98 46.95 18.78 26.83
C ILE A 98 46.26 19.19 28.13
N THR A 99 46.99 19.76 29.09
CA THR A 99 46.40 20.22 30.37
C THR A 99 46.12 21.73 30.39
N GLY A 100 46.75 22.48 29.49
CA GLY A 100 46.43 23.89 29.26
C GLY A 100 45.10 24.07 28.53
N ALA A 101 44.58 25.29 28.53
CA ALA A 101 43.41 25.67 27.76
C ALA A 101 43.72 25.66 26.25
N ALA A 102 42.78 25.13 25.46
CA ALA A 102 42.84 25.22 24.00
C ALA A 102 41.87 26.29 23.50
N LEU A 103 42.40 27.45 23.12
CA LEU A 103 41.65 28.51 22.45
C LEU A 103 41.78 28.34 20.94
N ILE A 104 40.67 28.23 20.24
CA ILE A 104 40.60 28.03 18.80
C ILE A 104 39.84 29.19 18.18
N THR A 105 40.53 30.01 17.40
CA THR A 105 39.98 31.16 16.66
C THR A 105 40.16 31.02 15.14
N GLY A 106 40.77 29.93 14.68
CA GLY A 106 40.86 29.52 13.28
C GLY A 106 40.49 28.05 13.11
N ASN A 107 40.56 27.52 11.89
CA ASN A 107 40.10 26.15 11.64
C ASN A 107 41.04 25.12 12.28
N ALA A 108 40.49 24.08 12.89
CA ALA A 108 41.32 23.10 13.59
C ALA A 108 40.77 21.68 13.47
N THR A 109 41.69 20.71 13.40
CA THR A 109 41.35 19.31 13.64
C THR A 109 42.13 18.81 14.85
N LEU A 110 41.42 18.41 15.90
CA LEU A 110 42.00 17.76 17.09
C LEU A 110 41.65 16.28 17.03
N LYS A 111 42.67 15.41 17.03
CA LYS A 111 42.46 13.97 16.87
C LYS A 111 43.29 13.15 17.85
N ASN A 112 42.76 12.02 18.35
CA ASN A 112 43.53 11.05 19.11
C ASN A 112 44.28 11.67 20.29
N LEU A 113 43.61 12.49 21.10
CA LEU A 113 44.26 13.18 22.22
C LEU A 113 43.30 13.38 23.39
N THR A 114 43.84 13.74 24.55
CA THR A 114 43.09 14.19 25.71
C THR A 114 43.31 15.68 25.93
N VAL A 115 42.23 16.45 26.12
CA VAL A 115 42.27 17.79 26.70
C VAL A 115 41.74 17.70 28.13
N LYS A 116 42.51 18.16 29.09
CA LYS A 116 42.21 18.06 30.51
C LYS A 116 42.30 19.45 31.17
N THR A 117 41.47 19.73 32.17
CA THR A 117 41.53 20.95 33.01
C THR A 117 41.17 22.26 32.29
N GLY A 118 41.90 22.63 31.24
CA GLY A 118 41.67 23.88 30.51
C GLY A 118 40.44 23.89 29.58
N GLY A 119 40.01 22.70 29.13
CA GLY A 119 38.91 22.56 28.17
C GLY A 119 39.25 23.14 26.79
N ILE A 120 38.24 23.18 25.92
CA ILE A 120 38.34 23.70 24.56
C ILE A 120 37.38 24.88 24.41
N LYS A 121 37.89 26.05 24.02
CA LYS A 121 37.09 27.22 23.67
C LYS A 121 37.23 27.50 22.17
N ILE A 122 36.09 27.60 21.48
CA ILE A 122 35.99 27.89 20.05
C ILE A 122 35.32 29.26 19.88
N ASP A 123 35.92 30.11 19.06
CA ASP A 123 35.54 31.52 18.87
C ASP A 123 35.73 31.95 17.40
N HIS A 124 35.18 33.12 17.04
CA HIS A 124 35.35 33.78 15.73
C HIS A 124 34.96 32.94 14.48
N ASP A 125 33.79 32.30 14.49
CA ASP A 125 33.24 31.51 13.37
C ASP A 125 34.17 30.38 12.88
N ALA A 126 34.99 29.82 13.77
CA ALA A 126 35.93 28.76 13.43
C ALA A 126 35.25 27.46 12.97
N ASP A 127 35.84 26.74 12.01
CA ASP A 127 35.46 25.38 11.62
C ASP A 127 36.39 24.36 12.31
N VAL A 128 35.83 23.64 13.29
CA VAL A 128 36.58 22.76 14.18
C VAL A 128 36.05 21.33 14.10
N THR A 129 36.96 20.38 13.91
CA THR A 129 36.68 18.94 14.01
C THR A 129 37.44 18.34 15.19
N ILE A 130 36.74 17.65 16.07
CA ILE A 130 37.29 16.91 17.21
C ILE A 130 36.90 15.44 17.04
N THR A 131 37.87 14.55 16.97
CA THR A 131 37.62 13.12 16.71
C THR A 131 38.49 12.22 17.56
N ASP A 132 37.95 11.11 18.05
CA ASP A 132 38.71 10.14 18.84
C ASP A 132 39.40 10.78 20.07
N ALA A 133 38.73 11.74 20.71
CA ALA A 133 39.32 12.57 21.76
C ALA A 133 38.61 12.39 23.12
N THR A 134 39.31 12.74 24.20
CA THR A 134 38.72 12.84 25.54
C THR A 134 38.84 14.26 26.07
N VAL A 135 37.75 14.86 26.55
CA VAL A 135 37.76 16.19 27.19
C VAL A 135 37.21 16.06 28.61
N LYS A 136 38.04 16.35 29.62
CA LYS A 136 37.68 16.07 31.01
C LYS A 136 38.27 17.02 32.06
N ASP A 137 37.71 16.94 33.25
CA ASP A 137 38.19 17.65 34.45
C ASP A 137 38.24 19.18 34.27
N ALA A 138 37.44 19.76 33.37
CA ALA A 138 37.41 21.19 33.06
C ALA A 138 36.12 21.88 33.55
N ARG A 139 36.13 23.21 33.69
CA ARG A 139 34.89 23.94 34.01
C ARG A 139 33.83 23.79 32.91
N ILE A 140 34.24 23.97 31.66
CA ILE A 140 33.42 23.62 30.50
C ILE A 140 34.30 22.75 29.61
N GLY A 141 33.83 21.56 29.24
CA GLY A 141 34.57 20.68 28.35
C GLY A 141 34.80 21.35 26.99
N ILE A 142 33.70 21.62 26.28
CA ILE A 142 33.72 22.31 24.98
C ILE A 142 32.79 23.52 25.02
N ASN A 143 33.37 24.73 24.92
CA ASN A 143 32.66 26.00 24.87
C ASN A 143 32.74 26.59 23.46
N VAL A 144 31.61 26.83 22.83
CA VAL A 144 31.52 27.38 21.47
C VAL A 144 30.79 28.72 21.54
N ALA A 145 31.48 29.80 21.18
CA ALA A 145 30.88 31.13 21.07
C ALA A 145 30.03 31.25 19.80
N ASP A 146 30.61 30.89 18.66
CA ASP A 146 29.98 30.74 17.35
C ASP A 146 30.84 29.82 16.46
N GLY A 147 30.39 29.53 15.24
CA GLY A 147 31.14 28.72 14.27
C GLY A 147 30.60 27.30 14.06
N LYS A 148 31.39 26.47 13.37
CA LYS A 148 31.03 25.11 12.97
C LYS A 148 31.84 24.10 13.76
N VAL A 149 31.18 23.22 14.50
CA VAL A 149 31.86 22.25 15.36
C VAL A 149 31.37 20.84 15.09
N LYS A 150 32.28 19.95 14.70
CA LYS A 150 32.05 18.52 14.51
C LYS A 150 32.76 17.76 15.62
N VAL A 151 32.02 17.00 16.40
CA VAL A 151 32.56 16.11 17.44
C VAL A 151 32.12 14.68 17.13
N ASN A 152 33.08 13.79 16.96
CA ASN A 152 32.82 12.38 16.62
C ASN A 152 33.67 11.42 17.46
N ASN A 153 33.07 10.33 17.93
CA ASN A 153 33.77 9.28 18.69
C ASN A 153 34.58 9.82 19.89
N CYS A 154 33.98 10.74 20.66
CA CYS A 154 34.65 11.41 21.78
C CYS A 154 34.11 10.97 23.13
N THR A 155 34.83 11.29 24.20
CA THR A 155 34.36 11.19 25.58
C THR A 155 34.47 12.54 26.27
N ILE A 156 33.35 13.10 26.70
CA ILE A 156 33.25 14.40 27.38
C ILE A 156 32.74 14.15 28.80
N SER A 157 33.62 14.23 29.79
CA SER A 157 33.27 13.75 31.14
C SER A 157 33.95 14.47 32.28
N LYS A 158 33.33 14.47 33.47
CA LYS A 158 33.89 15.10 34.68
C LYS A 158 34.22 16.57 34.51
N ASN A 159 33.48 17.25 33.64
CA ASN A 159 33.51 18.70 33.55
C ASN A 159 32.37 19.29 34.40
N ALA A 160 32.35 20.60 34.67
CA ALA A 160 31.13 21.19 35.21
C ALA A 160 30.01 21.10 34.15
N LYS A 161 30.20 21.75 33.00
CA LYS A 161 29.37 21.52 31.80
C LYS A 161 30.13 20.67 30.77
N GLY A 162 29.45 19.70 30.15
CA GLY A 162 30.04 18.94 29.04
C GLY A 162 30.26 19.84 27.81
N PHE A 163 29.16 20.37 27.28
CA PHE A 163 29.15 21.35 26.19
C PHE A 163 28.40 22.62 26.58
N TYR A 164 28.89 23.76 26.10
CA TYR A 164 28.18 25.04 26.13
C TYR A 164 28.17 25.66 24.73
N LEU A 165 27.01 25.61 24.06
CA LEU A 165 26.84 26.05 22.67
C LEU A 165 26.07 27.37 22.63
N GLN A 166 26.73 28.45 22.20
CA GLN A 166 26.15 29.78 22.14
C GLN A 166 25.54 30.10 20.77
N ALA A 167 24.80 31.21 20.69
CA ALA A 167 24.06 31.61 19.50
C ALA A 167 24.98 31.75 18.27
N GLY A 168 24.54 31.24 17.12
CA GLY A 168 25.36 31.22 15.90
C GLY A 168 26.14 29.93 15.68
N THR A 169 26.16 29.02 16.66
CA THR A 169 26.82 27.72 16.53
C THR A 169 26.06 26.78 15.56
N HIS A 170 26.80 26.12 14.67
CA HIS A 170 26.35 24.98 13.88
C HIS A 170 27.10 23.71 14.29
N VAL A 171 26.40 22.73 14.84
CA VAL A 171 27.03 21.58 15.51
C VAL A 171 26.73 20.25 14.80
N ARG A 172 27.68 19.32 14.83
CA ARG A 172 27.45 17.90 14.55
C ARG A 172 28.12 17.07 15.65
N ILE A 173 27.35 16.57 16.61
CA ILE A 173 27.83 15.72 17.70
C ILE A 173 27.36 14.28 17.43
N THR A 174 28.30 13.37 17.23
CA THR A 174 28.03 11.99 16.81
C THR A 174 28.87 10.98 17.56
N ASP A 175 28.35 9.79 17.82
CA ASP A 175 29.08 8.66 18.43
C ASP A 175 29.83 9.04 19.71
N THR A 176 29.34 10.01 20.47
CA THR A 176 30.06 10.61 21.61
C THR A 176 29.42 10.21 22.93
N GLU A 177 30.26 9.95 23.93
CA GLU A 177 29.83 9.76 25.32
C GLU A 177 29.93 11.09 26.08
N VAL A 178 28.80 11.59 26.60
CA VAL A 178 28.74 12.79 27.45
C VAL A 178 28.25 12.39 28.83
N LYS A 179 29.17 12.27 29.79
CA LYS A 179 28.84 11.62 31.06
C LYS A 179 29.55 12.17 32.28
N ASP A 180 28.93 12.00 33.44
CA ASP A 180 29.53 12.34 34.74
C ASP A 180 29.98 13.81 34.79
N ASN A 181 29.30 14.72 34.10
CA ASN A 181 29.53 16.17 34.25
C ASN A 181 28.68 16.69 35.41
N ASP A 182 29.18 17.67 36.16
CA ASP A 182 28.54 18.12 37.41
C ASP A 182 27.24 18.91 37.19
N GLU A 183 27.05 19.47 35.99
CA GLU A 183 25.89 20.25 35.57
C GLU A 183 25.24 19.59 34.33
N GLU A 184 24.96 20.33 33.25
CA GLU A 184 24.36 19.80 32.03
C GLU A 184 25.37 19.00 31.18
N GLY A 185 24.88 17.94 30.53
CA GLY A 185 25.67 17.26 29.50
C GLY A 185 25.92 18.17 28.31
N ILE A 186 24.84 18.70 27.72
CA ILE A 186 24.87 19.62 26.58
C ILE A 186 23.93 20.80 26.83
N ASP A 187 24.48 21.99 27.10
CA ASP A 187 23.72 23.24 27.24
C ASP A 187 23.74 24.03 25.92
N ILE A 188 22.56 24.28 25.36
CA ILE A 188 22.36 24.86 24.04
C ILE A 188 21.54 26.16 24.14
N ARG A 189 22.14 27.27 23.72
CA ARG A 189 21.47 28.57 23.64
C ARG A 189 20.58 28.70 22.39
N ALA A 190 19.81 29.78 22.35
CA ALA A 190 18.97 30.16 21.22
C ALA A 190 19.81 30.30 19.93
N HIS A 191 19.18 30.10 18.76
CA HIS A 191 19.81 30.21 17.44
C HIS A 191 20.92 29.21 17.12
N VAL A 192 21.08 28.14 17.90
CA VAL A 192 21.98 27.03 17.55
C VAL A 192 21.31 26.11 16.52
N SER A 193 22.09 25.54 15.61
CA SER A 193 21.61 24.60 14.60
C SER A 193 22.49 23.36 14.45
N GLY A 194 21.96 22.31 13.82
CA GLY A 194 22.75 21.13 13.44
C GLY A 194 22.19 19.80 13.96
N THR A 195 23.05 18.84 14.25
CA THR A 195 22.67 17.46 14.56
C THR A 195 23.38 16.95 15.81
N ILE A 196 22.64 16.27 16.68
CA ILE A 196 23.14 15.53 17.83
C ILE A 196 22.60 14.11 17.69
N SER A 197 23.42 13.16 17.23
CA SER A 197 22.96 11.81 16.97
C SER A 197 23.86 10.69 17.45
N ASP A 198 23.27 9.52 17.73
CA ASP A 198 24.02 8.30 18.06
C ASP A 198 24.93 8.46 19.30
N ASN A 199 24.58 9.37 20.22
CA ASN A 199 25.37 9.65 21.42
C ASN A 199 24.82 8.90 22.65
N VAL A 200 25.68 8.71 23.66
CA VAL A 200 25.28 8.26 25.00
C VAL A 200 25.47 9.42 25.97
N ILE A 201 24.37 9.93 26.52
CA ILE A 201 24.37 11.10 27.40
C ILE A 201 23.82 10.68 28.77
N SER A 202 24.68 10.59 29.79
CA SER A 202 24.26 9.95 31.05
C SER A 202 24.97 10.42 32.31
N HIS A 203 24.31 10.28 33.46
CA HIS A 203 24.88 10.59 34.78
C HIS A 203 25.37 12.04 34.92
N ASN A 204 24.84 12.97 34.11
CA ASN A 204 25.12 14.38 34.30
C ASN A 204 24.31 14.94 35.48
N GLY A 205 24.86 15.95 36.15
CA GLY A 205 24.35 16.50 37.40
C GLY A 205 23.05 17.31 37.24
N GLU A 206 22.74 17.72 36.03
CA GLU A 206 21.46 18.31 35.65
C GLU A 206 20.81 17.53 34.49
N SER A 207 20.39 18.22 33.43
CA SER A 207 19.73 17.59 32.28
C SER A 207 20.76 16.99 31.33
N GLY A 208 20.39 15.93 30.62
CA GLY A 208 21.26 15.36 29.58
C GLY A 208 21.50 16.37 28.45
N ILE A 209 20.42 16.87 27.86
CA ILE A 209 20.44 17.96 26.89
C ILE A 209 19.50 19.06 27.36
N GLU A 210 19.96 20.30 27.35
CA GLU A 210 19.16 21.49 27.61
C GLU A 210 19.20 22.44 26.40
N VAL A 211 18.04 22.87 25.92
CA VAL A 211 17.91 23.67 24.69
C VAL A 211 16.98 24.85 24.89
N ILE A 212 17.50 26.07 24.68
CA ILE A 212 16.65 27.26 24.51
C ILE A 212 16.10 27.24 23.08
N LEU A 213 14.79 27.04 22.93
CA LEU A 213 14.14 26.81 21.64
C LEU A 213 14.20 28.01 20.69
N GLY A 214 14.43 29.23 21.20
CA GLY A 214 14.45 30.48 20.45
C GLY A 214 15.18 30.41 19.10
N LYS A 215 14.45 30.20 18.00
CA LYS A 215 14.99 29.92 16.64
C LYS A 215 16.04 28.79 16.54
N ALA A 216 16.15 27.91 17.54
CA ALA A 216 17.04 26.74 17.44
C ALA A 216 16.56 25.79 16.33
N ARG A 217 17.47 25.18 15.57
CA ARG A 217 17.15 24.26 14.46
C ARG A 217 18.00 23.00 14.54
N LEU A 218 17.53 22.02 15.30
CA LEU A 218 18.33 20.84 15.68
C LEU A 218 17.63 19.55 15.30
N ASP A 219 18.40 18.57 14.86
CA ASP A 219 17.99 17.18 14.79
C ASP A 219 18.68 16.41 15.94
N ILE A 220 17.93 16.06 16.98
CA ILE A 220 18.40 15.27 18.13
C ILE A 220 17.88 13.84 17.96
N THR A 221 18.74 12.91 17.54
CA THR A 221 18.25 11.64 16.99
C THR A 221 19.06 10.41 17.37
N LYS A 222 18.42 9.26 17.64
CA LYS A 222 19.14 8.00 17.95
C LYS A 222 20.07 8.07 19.17
N ASN A 223 19.86 9.01 20.08
CA ASN A 223 20.65 9.12 21.30
C ASN A 223 20.10 8.24 22.42
N ARG A 224 20.97 7.77 23.31
CA ARG A 224 20.62 7.14 24.59
C ARG A 224 20.85 8.15 25.71
N ILE A 225 19.77 8.75 26.21
CA ILE A 225 19.80 9.81 27.22
C ILE A 225 19.25 9.27 28.53
N LYS A 226 20.12 8.97 29.50
CA LYS A 226 19.71 8.21 30.68
C LYS A 226 20.38 8.59 31.99
N LYS A 227 19.70 8.37 33.11
CA LYS A 227 20.26 8.51 34.46
C LYS A 227 20.84 9.89 34.75
N ASN A 228 20.33 10.94 34.10
CA ASN A 228 20.70 12.31 34.43
C ASN A 228 19.92 12.77 35.68
N ARG A 229 20.54 13.62 36.51
CA ARG A 229 19.98 14.03 37.81
C ARG A 229 18.86 15.06 37.70
N ALA A 230 18.59 15.61 36.52
CA ALA A 230 17.35 16.31 36.19
C ALA A 230 16.59 15.59 35.07
N SER A 231 16.33 16.26 33.93
CA SER A 231 15.54 15.69 32.83
C SER A 231 16.42 15.09 31.74
N GLY A 232 15.88 14.19 30.92
CA GLY A 232 16.59 13.72 29.73
C GLY A 232 16.86 14.86 28.76
N VAL A 233 15.78 15.45 28.25
CA VAL A 233 15.80 16.65 27.39
C VAL A 233 14.99 17.76 28.05
N ALA A 234 15.61 18.92 28.28
CA ALA A 234 14.96 20.12 28.79
C ALA A 234 14.83 21.18 27.69
N LEU A 235 13.60 21.52 27.35
CA LEU A 235 13.22 22.53 26.36
C LEU A 235 12.90 23.82 27.09
N GLN A 236 13.57 24.91 26.74
CA GLN A 236 13.49 26.16 27.48
C GLN A 236 12.94 27.31 26.64
N PHE A 237 12.14 28.14 27.31
CA PHE A 237 11.60 29.39 26.79
C PHE A 237 12.19 30.58 27.55
N TYR A 238 12.57 31.61 26.79
CA TYR A 238 12.96 32.91 27.32
C TYR A 238 12.23 34.02 26.56
N LYS A 239 11.72 35.03 27.27
CA LYS A 239 11.00 36.17 26.67
C LYS A 239 11.85 36.92 25.63
N SER A 240 13.16 37.05 25.88
CA SER A 240 14.11 37.73 24.97
C SER A 240 14.33 36.97 23.65
N THR A 241 14.02 35.67 23.60
CA THR A 241 14.21 34.80 22.43
C THR A 241 12.94 34.02 22.13
N SER A 242 11.79 34.69 22.18
CA SER A 242 10.45 34.08 22.11
C SER A 242 10.04 33.52 20.76
N LYS A 243 10.86 33.65 19.71
CA LYS A 243 10.54 33.08 18.39
C LYS A 243 10.59 31.54 18.45
N LYS A 244 9.72 30.89 17.68
CA LYS A 244 9.65 29.43 17.61
C LYS A 244 10.96 28.82 17.08
N GLY A 245 11.29 27.64 17.59
CA GLY A 245 12.37 26.79 17.08
C GLY A 245 11.88 25.86 15.97
N ALA A 246 12.76 24.95 15.56
CA ALA A 246 12.46 23.78 14.75
C ALA A 246 13.38 22.62 15.20
N VAL A 247 13.13 22.12 16.41
CA VAL A 247 13.91 21.06 17.05
C VAL A 247 13.20 19.73 16.86
N LYS A 248 13.78 18.82 16.07
CA LYS A 248 13.26 17.47 15.84
C LYS A 248 13.93 16.50 16.79
N ILE A 249 13.15 15.79 17.58
CA ILE A 249 13.60 14.79 18.54
C ILE A 249 13.00 13.46 18.10
N ARG A 250 13.84 12.58 17.53
CA ARG A 250 13.39 11.31 16.97
C ARG A 250 14.28 10.12 17.26
N ASP A 251 13.72 8.92 17.35
CA ASP A 251 14.47 7.67 17.53
C ASP A 251 15.34 7.62 18.81
N ASN A 252 15.12 8.48 19.79
CA ASN A 252 15.93 8.50 21.01
C ASN A 252 15.38 7.53 22.06
N ILE A 253 16.27 6.97 22.89
CA ILE A 253 15.91 6.26 24.10
C ILE A 253 16.18 7.19 25.29
N ILE A 254 15.12 7.69 25.91
CA ILE A 254 15.17 8.66 27.02
C ILE A 254 14.62 7.98 28.28
N SER A 255 15.50 7.59 29.19
CA SER A 255 15.10 6.69 30.29
C SER A 255 15.78 6.95 31.62
N ASP A 256 15.11 6.59 32.70
CA ASP A 256 15.68 6.58 34.06
C ASP A 256 16.26 7.93 34.50
N ASN A 257 15.76 9.05 33.97
CA ASN A 257 16.15 10.38 34.44
C ASN A 257 15.39 10.73 35.73
N ARG A 258 16.02 11.50 36.63
CA ARG A 258 15.46 11.77 37.97
C ARG A 258 14.20 12.64 37.94
N ASP A 259 14.09 13.53 36.96
CA ASP A 259 12.90 14.32 36.73
C ASP A 259 12.09 13.71 35.59
N PHE A 260 12.01 14.39 34.45
CA PHE A 260 11.21 13.95 33.31
C PHE A 260 12.07 13.40 32.18
N GLY A 261 11.47 12.61 31.29
CA GLY A 261 12.10 12.28 30.02
C GLY A 261 12.28 13.55 29.19
N VAL A 262 11.18 14.25 28.94
CA VAL A 262 11.14 15.55 28.26
C VAL A 262 10.46 16.58 29.16
N ASN A 263 11.13 17.71 29.39
CA ASN A 263 10.64 18.78 30.24
C ASN A 263 10.57 20.10 29.47
N CYS A 264 9.55 20.91 29.72
CA CYS A 264 9.40 22.23 29.13
C CYS A 264 9.40 23.29 30.23
N LYS A 265 10.35 24.23 30.18
CA LYS A 265 10.65 25.17 31.27
C LYS A 265 10.69 26.61 30.78
N ALA A 266 10.29 27.54 31.64
CA ALA A 266 10.52 28.98 31.44
C ALA A 266 11.32 29.52 32.64
N PRO A 267 12.64 29.30 32.70
CA PRO A 267 13.43 29.53 33.91
C PRO A 267 13.40 30.99 34.39
N SER A 268 13.46 31.96 33.46
CA SER A 268 13.33 33.39 33.76
C SER A 268 11.88 33.88 33.78
N GLY A 269 10.91 32.97 33.93
CA GLY A 269 9.49 33.27 33.82
C GLY A 269 9.05 33.62 32.40
N GLY A 270 7.90 34.28 32.31
CA GLY A 270 7.20 34.55 31.06
C GLY A 270 6.22 33.46 30.67
N LYS A 271 5.32 33.80 29.74
CA LYS A 271 4.29 32.89 29.23
C LYS A 271 4.58 32.65 27.74
N PRO A 272 5.11 31.48 27.35
CA PRO A 272 5.17 31.13 25.94
C PRO A 272 3.77 31.19 25.34
N GLY A 273 3.66 31.59 24.07
CA GLY A 273 2.38 31.59 23.37
C GLY A 273 1.76 30.19 23.31
N VAL A 274 0.45 30.11 23.13
CA VAL A 274 -0.25 28.84 22.90
C VAL A 274 0.43 28.09 21.75
N GLY A 275 0.72 26.81 21.94
CA GLY A 275 1.38 25.97 20.94
C GLY A 275 2.90 26.15 20.82
N TYR A 276 3.54 27.06 21.57
CA TYR A 276 4.98 27.34 21.41
C TYR A 276 5.85 26.08 21.43
N TRP A 277 5.60 25.17 22.39
CA TRP A 277 6.35 23.92 22.51
C TRP A 277 6.11 23.00 21.31
N SER A 278 4.84 22.72 20.99
CA SER A 278 4.45 21.81 19.91
C SER A 278 4.80 22.32 18.52
N GLU A 279 4.90 23.64 18.33
CA GLU A 279 5.27 24.23 17.05
C GLU A 279 6.78 24.47 16.92
N SER A 280 7.49 24.54 18.05
CA SER A 280 8.95 24.64 18.07
C SER A 280 9.63 23.27 18.06
N THR A 281 8.88 22.20 18.31
CA THR A 281 9.42 20.85 18.45
C THR A 281 8.60 19.82 17.69
N SER A 282 9.27 18.81 17.15
CA SER A 282 8.63 17.61 16.62
C SER A 282 9.19 16.41 17.35
N MET A 283 8.31 15.65 18.01
CA MET A 283 8.65 14.44 18.74
C MET A 283 8.09 13.24 17.98
N LYS A 284 8.93 12.32 17.52
CA LYS A 284 8.49 11.11 16.79
C LYS A 284 9.36 9.91 17.13
N GLU A 285 8.75 8.74 17.34
CA GLU A 285 9.49 7.46 17.38
C GLU A 285 10.56 7.40 18.48
N ASN A 286 10.38 8.11 19.60
CA ASN A 286 11.28 7.95 20.75
C ASN A 286 10.77 6.83 21.65
N LYS A 287 11.63 6.36 22.55
CA LYS A 287 11.27 5.50 23.67
C LYS A 287 11.53 6.28 24.95
N VAL A 288 10.49 6.89 25.50
CA VAL A 288 10.56 7.68 26.74
C VAL A 288 9.88 6.87 27.84
N GLN A 289 10.65 6.39 28.83
CA GLN A 289 10.11 5.53 29.88
C GLN A 289 10.96 5.55 31.16
N GLY A 290 10.37 5.22 32.30
CA GLY A 290 11.11 5.02 33.56
C GLY A 290 11.66 6.32 34.16
N ASN A 291 11.24 7.48 33.67
CA ASN A 291 11.65 8.78 34.22
C ASN A 291 10.84 9.09 35.49
N LYS A 292 11.52 9.45 36.58
CA LYS A 292 10.95 9.38 37.94
C LYS A 292 9.79 10.34 38.21
N LYS A 293 9.74 11.52 37.59
CA LYS A 293 8.59 12.44 37.68
C LYS A 293 7.57 12.27 36.55
N GLY A 294 7.86 11.42 35.57
CA GLY A 294 7.01 11.16 34.40
C GLY A 294 7.78 11.33 33.08
N ASP A 295 7.23 10.82 31.99
CA ASP A 295 7.92 10.84 30.69
C ASP A 295 7.88 12.22 30.04
N PHE A 296 6.78 12.96 30.21
CA PHE A 296 6.61 14.32 29.72
C PHE A 296 6.10 15.23 30.84
N ALA A 297 6.70 16.41 30.99
CA ALA A 297 6.18 17.41 31.93
C ALA A 297 4.88 18.05 31.42
N ASP A 298 3.90 18.26 32.29
CA ASP A 298 2.58 18.82 31.93
C ASP A 298 2.67 20.17 31.21
N ARG A 299 3.65 21.00 31.59
CA ARG A 299 3.90 22.32 30.96
C ARG A 299 4.21 22.21 29.47
N CYS A 300 4.69 21.07 28.98
CA CYS A 300 4.89 20.87 27.55
C CYS A 300 3.58 20.94 26.76
N ALA A 301 2.47 20.55 27.37
CA ALA A 301 1.14 20.54 26.75
C ALA A 301 1.13 19.85 25.36
N PHE A 302 1.93 18.79 25.19
CA PHE A 302 1.89 17.97 23.98
C PHE A 302 0.56 17.22 23.92
N SER A 303 -0.03 17.12 22.72
CA SER A 303 -1.24 16.33 22.50
C SER A 303 -0.99 14.86 22.83
N ASP A 304 -2.05 14.12 23.16
CA ASP A 304 -1.93 12.68 23.41
C ASP A 304 -1.40 11.95 22.18
N GLU A 305 -1.82 12.36 20.97
CA GLU A 305 -1.21 11.88 19.72
C GLU A 305 0.30 12.13 19.67
N THR A 306 0.78 13.29 20.09
CA THR A 306 2.23 13.60 20.14
C THR A 306 2.92 12.70 21.16
N LYS A 307 2.35 12.48 22.35
CA LYS A 307 2.94 11.61 23.38
C LYS A 307 2.95 10.15 22.94
N ASP A 308 1.87 9.68 22.33
CA ASP A 308 1.73 8.33 21.80
C ASP A 308 2.74 8.10 20.66
N THR A 309 2.79 8.99 19.68
CA THR A 309 3.76 8.89 18.58
C THR A 309 5.20 9.10 19.04
N ALA A 310 5.41 9.88 20.11
CA ALA A 310 6.73 10.08 20.71
C ALA A 310 7.22 8.88 21.53
N THR A 311 6.37 7.93 21.92
CA THR A 311 6.76 6.78 22.77
C THR A 311 6.49 5.42 22.16
N LYS A 312 5.66 5.34 21.11
CA LYS A 312 5.42 4.11 20.35
C LYS A 312 6.76 3.57 19.83
N THR A 313 7.21 2.50 20.47
CA THR A 313 8.40 1.77 20.03
C THR A 313 8.14 1.13 18.66
N ALA A 314 9.19 0.91 17.87
CA ALA A 314 9.07 0.21 16.60
C ALA A 314 8.42 -1.18 16.73
N GLU A 315 8.59 -1.83 17.88
CA GLU A 315 7.99 -3.13 18.20
C GLU A 315 6.49 -3.02 18.48
N GLN A 316 6.06 -2.03 19.26
CA GLN A 316 4.63 -1.74 19.47
C GLN A 316 3.93 -1.35 18.16
N LYS A 317 4.61 -0.61 17.28
CA LYS A 317 4.10 -0.27 15.95
C LYS A 317 3.92 -1.53 15.08
N ARG A 318 4.92 -2.42 15.05
CA ARG A 318 4.83 -3.72 14.35
C ARG A 318 3.71 -4.60 14.91
N ALA A 319 3.52 -4.60 16.23
CA ALA A 319 2.42 -5.34 16.86
C ALA A 319 1.05 -4.78 16.48
N GLU A 320 0.88 -3.45 16.47
CA GLU A 320 -0.37 -2.79 16.05
C GLU A 320 -0.66 -3.02 14.55
N GLU A 321 0.37 -2.95 13.70
CA GLU A 321 0.27 -3.26 12.28
C GLU A 321 -0.11 -4.73 12.05
N ALA A 322 0.50 -5.66 12.79
CA ALA A 322 0.16 -7.08 12.72
C ALA A 322 -1.28 -7.35 13.19
N GLN A 323 -1.75 -6.68 14.24
CA GLN A 323 -3.14 -6.79 14.70
C GLN A 323 -4.13 -6.26 13.66
N LYS A 324 -3.83 -5.11 13.02
CA LYS A 324 -4.66 -4.58 11.93
C LYS A 324 -4.69 -5.53 10.73
N ALA A 325 -3.55 -6.10 10.35
CA ALA A 325 -3.48 -7.09 9.29
C ALA A 325 -4.32 -8.34 9.60
N ALA A 326 -4.22 -8.86 10.84
CA ALA A 326 -5.02 -10.00 11.28
C ALA A 326 -6.53 -9.68 11.31
N ALA A 327 -6.92 -8.47 11.73
CA ALA A 327 -8.32 -8.04 11.71
C ALA A 327 -8.86 -7.90 10.28
N LEU A 328 -8.06 -7.35 9.36
CA LEU A 328 -8.40 -7.24 7.95
C LEU A 328 -8.56 -8.63 7.30
N GLN A 329 -7.65 -9.55 7.60
CA GLN A 329 -7.74 -10.93 7.10
C GLN A 329 -9.03 -11.61 7.57
N LYS A 330 -9.38 -11.50 8.86
CA LYS A 330 -10.64 -12.05 9.38
C LYS A 330 -11.87 -11.45 8.69
N ALA A 331 -11.86 -10.14 8.42
CA ALA A 331 -12.95 -9.48 7.72
C ALA A 331 -13.08 -9.96 6.26
N GLN A 332 -11.94 -10.20 5.58
CA GLN A 332 -11.91 -10.76 4.23
C GLN A 332 -12.42 -12.20 4.20
N GLU A 333 -11.99 -13.04 5.14
CA GLU A 333 -12.48 -14.43 5.29
C GLU A 333 -14.00 -14.46 5.56
N GLU A 334 -14.52 -13.57 6.41
CA GLU A 334 -15.96 -13.47 6.64
C GLU A 334 -16.73 -13.00 5.39
N GLN A 335 -16.18 -12.05 4.65
CA GLN A 335 -16.79 -11.57 3.41
C GLN A 335 -16.80 -12.66 2.33
N GLN A 336 -15.71 -13.42 2.20
CA GLN A 336 -15.62 -14.56 1.29
C GLN A 336 -16.64 -15.64 1.68
N ARG A 337 -16.75 -16.00 2.97
CA ARG A 337 -17.76 -16.96 3.43
C ARG A 337 -19.18 -16.50 3.09
N LYS A 338 -19.51 -15.22 3.28
CA LYS A 338 -20.82 -14.66 2.90
C LYS A 338 -21.06 -14.68 1.39
N GLN A 339 -20.02 -14.50 0.58
CA GLN A 339 -20.11 -14.61 -0.88
C GLN A 339 -20.34 -16.05 -1.32
N GLU A 340 -19.62 -17.01 -0.73
CA GLU A 340 -19.78 -18.44 -0.98
C GLU A 340 -21.19 -18.92 -0.56
N GLU A 341 -21.69 -18.51 0.61
CA GLU A 341 -23.05 -18.79 1.05
C GLU A 341 -24.11 -18.23 0.09
N ARG A 342 -23.94 -17.00 -0.40
CA ARG A 342 -24.84 -16.39 -1.39
C ARG A 342 -24.78 -17.12 -2.74
N ALA A 343 -23.60 -17.50 -3.19
CA ALA A 343 -23.42 -18.25 -4.44
C ALA A 343 -24.09 -19.62 -4.35
N ALA A 344 -23.92 -20.33 -3.22
CA ALA A 344 -24.58 -21.62 -2.98
C ALA A 344 -26.12 -21.48 -2.93
N GLN A 345 -26.65 -20.43 -2.30
CA GLN A 345 -28.09 -20.15 -2.29
C GLN A 345 -28.63 -19.83 -3.69
N GLN A 346 -27.89 -19.05 -4.49
CA GLN A 346 -28.27 -18.73 -5.87
C GLN A 346 -28.24 -19.97 -6.75
N GLN A 347 -27.22 -20.81 -6.63
CA GLN A 347 -27.13 -22.07 -7.36
C GLN A 347 -28.29 -22.99 -7.00
N LYS A 348 -28.59 -23.15 -5.71
CA LYS A 348 -29.73 -23.95 -5.26
C LYS A 348 -31.07 -23.42 -5.80
N ALA A 349 -31.27 -22.10 -5.79
CA ALA A 349 -32.48 -21.49 -6.35
C ALA A 349 -32.59 -21.70 -7.88
N GLN A 350 -31.47 -21.64 -8.61
CA GLN A 350 -31.43 -21.95 -10.04
C GLN A 350 -31.76 -23.42 -10.33
N GLU A 351 -31.21 -24.34 -9.53
CA GLU A 351 -31.50 -25.78 -9.63
C GLU A 351 -32.99 -26.07 -9.32
N GLU A 352 -33.56 -25.44 -8.29
CA GLU A 352 -34.99 -25.56 -7.94
C GLU A 352 -35.89 -24.97 -9.04
N GLU A 353 -35.53 -23.82 -9.62
CA GLU A 353 -36.28 -23.24 -10.73
C GLU A 353 -36.23 -24.11 -11.99
N GLN A 354 -35.06 -24.67 -12.29
CA GLN A 354 -34.87 -25.58 -13.42
C GLN A 354 -35.68 -26.86 -13.23
N ALA A 355 -35.62 -27.46 -12.04
CA ALA A 355 -36.43 -28.63 -11.71
C ALA A 355 -37.93 -28.35 -11.83
N ARG A 356 -38.39 -27.16 -11.45
CA ARG A 356 -39.81 -26.74 -11.62
C ARG A 356 -40.18 -26.64 -13.10
N LYS A 357 -39.33 -26.04 -13.93
CA LYS A 357 -39.56 -25.94 -15.39
C LYS A 357 -39.59 -27.32 -16.04
N ASP A 358 -38.70 -28.22 -15.64
CA ASP A 358 -38.65 -29.58 -16.19
C ASP A 358 -39.86 -30.41 -15.74
N ALA A 359 -40.31 -30.25 -14.49
CA ALA A 359 -41.55 -30.86 -14.01
C ALA A 359 -42.79 -30.37 -14.77
N GLN A 360 -42.88 -29.06 -15.04
CA GLN A 360 -43.98 -28.49 -15.85
C GLN A 360 -43.99 -29.06 -17.27
N LYS A 361 -42.84 -29.11 -17.94
CA LYS A 361 -42.71 -29.71 -19.27
C LYS A 361 -43.07 -31.19 -19.27
N ALA A 362 -42.65 -31.95 -18.26
CA ALA A 362 -42.99 -33.36 -18.13
C ALA A 362 -44.49 -33.58 -17.93
N GLU A 363 -45.15 -32.71 -17.15
CA GLU A 363 -46.60 -32.75 -16.97
C GLU A 363 -47.35 -32.42 -18.27
N GLU A 364 -46.93 -31.37 -18.99
CA GLU A 364 -47.50 -31.01 -20.29
C GLU A 364 -47.34 -32.15 -21.31
N LEU A 365 -46.14 -32.74 -21.40
CA LEU A 365 -45.88 -33.88 -22.26
C LEU A 365 -46.75 -35.08 -21.89
N ARG A 366 -46.94 -35.36 -20.59
CA ARG A 366 -47.81 -36.44 -20.13
C ARG A 366 -49.25 -36.22 -20.54
N LYS A 367 -49.78 -35.01 -20.38
CA LYS A 367 -51.14 -34.64 -20.82
C LYS A 367 -51.29 -34.78 -22.33
N HIS A 368 -50.29 -34.35 -23.10
CA HIS A 368 -50.27 -34.50 -24.55
C HIS A 368 -50.30 -35.98 -24.96
N LEU A 369 -49.42 -36.81 -24.40
CA LEU A 369 -49.38 -38.25 -24.68
C LEU A 369 -50.70 -38.96 -24.32
N GLN A 370 -51.29 -38.61 -23.18
CA GLN A 370 -52.59 -39.15 -22.78
C GLN A 370 -53.68 -38.78 -23.78
N LYS A 371 -53.74 -37.51 -24.22
CA LYS A 371 -54.68 -37.06 -25.26
C LYS A 371 -54.47 -37.80 -26.58
N GLN A 372 -53.22 -38.01 -27.02
CA GLN A 372 -52.91 -38.79 -28.23
C GLN A 372 -53.41 -40.24 -28.11
N GLN A 373 -53.29 -40.85 -26.93
CA GLN A 373 -53.78 -42.21 -26.67
C GLN A 373 -55.32 -42.28 -26.66
N GLU A 374 -56.00 -41.30 -26.06
CA GLU A 374 -57.47 -41.20 -26.06
C GLU A 374 -58.01 -41.03 -27.48
N LEU A 375 -57.42 -40.12 -28.26
CA LEU A 375 -57.74 -39.92 -29.67
C LEU A 375 -57.58 -41.21 -30.49
N ARG A 376 -56.46 -41.91 -30.33
CA ARG A 376 -56.25 -43.22 -30.99
C ARG A 376 -57.35 -44.22 -30.63
N THR A 377 -57.70 -44.31 -29.35
CA THR A 377 -58.76 -45.21 -28.87
C THR A 377 -60.12 -44.86 -29.50
N GLN A 378 -60.43 -43.57 -29.69
CA GLN A 378 -61.65 -43.14 -30.39
C GLN A 378 -61.66 -43.57 -31.85
N ALA A 379 -60.55 -43.42 -32.58
CA ALA A 379 -60.46 -43.90 -33.96
C ALA A 379 -60.56 -45.43 -34.05
N ASP A 380 -59.95 -46.17 -33.12
CA ASP A 380 -60.05 -47.63 -33.04
C ASP A 380 -61.50 -48.10 -32.86
N ALA A 381 -62.27 -47.40 -32.03
CA ALA A 381 -63.70 -47.68 -31.85
C ALA A 381 -64.52 -47.43 -33.12
N GLN A 382 -64.24 -46.34 -33.85
CA GLN A 382 -64.90 -46.06 -35.13
C GLN A 382 -64.54 -47.10 -36.20
N TYR A 383 -63.28 -47.50 -36.28
CA TYR A 383 -62.84 -48.52 -37.22
C TYR A 383 -63.44 -49.90 -36.90
N THR A 384 -63.55 -50.26 -35.62
CA THR A 384 -64.26 -51.49 -35.20
C THR A 384 -65.71 -51.47 -35.66
N HIS A 385 -66.39 -50.33 -35.52
CA HIS A 385 -67.77 -50.18 -36.02
C HIS A 385 -67.84 -50.32 -37.55
N VAL A 386 -66.88 -49.77 -38.28
CA VAL A 386 -66.77 -49.98 -39.74
C VAL A 386 -66.64 -51.48 -40.07
N GLN A 387 -65.79 -52.22 -39.36
CA GLN A 387 -65.63 -53.66 -39.58
C GLN A 387 -66.94 -54.43 -39.36
N GLU A 388 -67.70 -54.11 -38.30
CA GLU A 388 -69.01 -54.71 -38.02
C GLU A 388 -70.03 -54.44 -39.14
N ILE A 389 -70.02 -53.21 -39.68
CA ILE A 389 -70.85 -52.84 -40.84
C ILE A 389 -70.42 -53.64 -42.07
N THR A 390 -69.11 -53.74 -42.34
CA THR A 390 -68.56 -54.51 -43.47
C THR A 390 -68.95 -55.97 -43.41
N ASP A 391 -68.82 -56.61 -42.25
CA ASP A 391 -69.21 -58.00 -42.03
C ASP A 391 -70.71 -58.21 -42.28
N THR A 392 -71.54 -57.28 -41.78
CA THR A 392 -72.98 -57.30 -42.00
C THR A 392 -73.32 -57.11 -43.49
N ASN A 393 -72.59 -56.24 -44.19
CA ASN A 393 -72.78 -55.98 -45.60
C ASN A 393 -72.37 -57.16 -46.46
N HIS A 394 -71.27 -57.86 -46.16
CA HIS A 394 -70.89 -59.10 -46.84
C HIS A 394 -72.04 -60.13 -46.83
N ALA A 395 -72.71 -60.31 -45.68
CA ALA A 395 -73.86 -61.20 -45.58
C ALA A 395 -75.08 -60.73 -46.40
N ARG A 396 -75.25 -59.42 -46.60
CA ARG A 396 -76.30 -58.84 -47.46
C ARG A 396 -75.97 -58.98 -48.94
N GLU A 397 -74.74 -58.69 -49.33
CA GLU A 397 -74.23 -58.85 -50.69
C GLU A 397 -74.34 -60.29 -51.17
N GLN A 398 -73.98 -61.26 -50.32
CA GLN A 398 -74.12 -62.68 -50.63
C GLN A 398 -75.58 -63.07 -50.90
N LYS A 399 -76.53 -62.56 -50.10
CA LYS A 399 -77.98 -62.78 -50.33
C LYS A 399 -78.48 -62.18 -51.64
N ILE A 400 -77.89 -61.07 -52.09
CA ILE A 400 -78.19 -60.44 -53.38
C ILE A 400 -77.62 -61.30 -54.51
N ALA A 401 -76.36 -61.71 -54.41
CA ALA A 401 -75.65 -62.51 -55.41
C ALA A 401 -76.24 -63.92 -55.60
N ASP A 402 -76.70 -64.56 -54.52
CA ASP A 402 -77.30 -65.91 -54.57
C ASP A 402 -78.70 -65.95 -55.21
N ARG A 403 -79.26 -64.79 -55.60
CA ARG A 403 -80.57 -64.72 -56.25
C ARG A 403 -80.49 -65.23 -57.69
N SER A 404 -81.35 -66.18 -58.05
CA SER A 404 -81.32 -66.76 -59.40
C SER A 404 -81.57 -65.71 -60.50
N ALA A 405 -80.84 -65.82 -61.62
CA ALA A 405 -80.94 -64.89 -62.76
C ALA A 405 -82.38 -64.75 -63.30
N PHE A 406 -83.18 -65.82 -63.27
CA PHE A 406 -84.59 -65.77 -63.67
C PHE A 406 -85.45 -64.94 -62.70
N THR A 407 -85.20 -65.07 -61.39
CA THR A 407 -85.91 -64.28 -60.37
C THR A 407 -85.52 -62.81 -60.42
N THR A 408 -84.23 -62.52 -60.61
CA THR A 408 -83.73 -61.15 -60.78
C THR A 408 -84.30 -60.51 -62.05
N PHE A 409 -84.34 -61.25 -63.17
CA PHE A 409 -84.99 -60.78 -64.40
C PHE A 409 -86.49 -60.51 -64.21
N LEU A 410 -87.23 -61.32 -63.44
CA LEU A 410 -88.67 -61.08 -63.25
C LEU A 410 -88.95 -59.89 -62.31
N ILE A 411 -88.48 -59.96 -61.07
CA ILE A 411 -88.88 -59.05 -59.96
C ILE A 411 -87.74 -58.15 -59.46
N GLY A 412 -86.57 -58.16 -60.10
CA GLY A 412 -85.43 -57.31 -59.74
C GLY A 412 -84.57 -57.85 -58.60
N PRO A 413 -83.53 -57.09 -58.20
CA PRO A 413 -82.62 -57.46 -57.12
C PRO A 413 -83.35 -57.47 -55.77
N ARG A 414 -82.67 -57.93 -54.71
CA ARG A 414 -83.26 -57.92 -53.35
C ARG A 414 -83.33 -56.48 -52.84
N TYR A 415 -84.43 -55.79 -53.14
CA TYR A 415 -84.60 -54.36 -52.82
C TYR A 415 -84.44 -54.03 -51.32
N LYS A 416 -84.83 -54.94 -50.41
CA LYS A 416 -84.65 -54.73 -48.97
C LYS A 416 -83.17 -54.72 -48.58
N GLU A 417 -82.43 -55.78 -48.93
CA GLU A 417 -81.00 -55.89 -48.67
C GLU A 417 -80.20 -54.79 -49.39
N MET A 418 -80.62 -54.39 -50.59
CA MET A 418 -80.03 -53.27 -51.34
C MET A 418 -80.30 -51.91 -50.69
N HIS A 419 -81.51 -51.68 -50.16
CA HIS A 419 -81.83 -50.47 -49.40
C HIS A 419 -81.02 -50.41 -48.10
N GLU A 420 -80.91 -51.52 -47.38
CA GLU A 420 -80.09 -51.62 -46.17
C GLU A 420 -78.60 -51.39 -46.46
N LEU A 421 -78.06 -51.91 -47.57
CA LEU A 421 -76.69 -51.58 -48.02
C LEU A 421 -76.53 -50.08 -48.30
N LYS A 422 -77.49 -49.47 -48.99
CA LYS A 422 -77.47 -48.03 -49.28
C LYS A 422 -77.49 -47.17 -48.00
N GLU A 423 -78.26 -47.58 -46.99
CA GLU A 423 -78.27 -46.91 -45.68
C GLU A 423 -76.93 -47.01 -44.94
N THR A 424 -76.18 -48.11 -45.12
CA THR A 424 -74.86 -48.23 -44.48
C THR A 424 -73.80 -47.30 -45.05
N ILE A 425 -73.93 -46.82 -46.30
CA ILE A 425 -72.98 -45.85 -46.89
C ILE A 425 -72.87 -44.60 -46.01
N ALA A 426 -73.99 -44.07 -45.52
CA ALA A 426 -74.01 -42.93 -44.62
C ALA A 426 -73.33 -43.23 -43.25
N GLN A 427 -73.34 -44.49 -42.82
CA GLN A 427 -72.67 -44.93 -41.59
C GLN A 427 -71.14 -44.99 -41.79
N TYR A 428 -70.66 -45.48 -42.94
CA TYR A 428 -69.24 -45.37 -43.30
C TYR A 428 -68.81 -43.91 -43.38
N ASP A 429 -69.57 -43.05 -44.06
CA ASP A 429 -69.23 -41.62 -44.18
C ASP A 429 -69.11 -40.95 -42.81
N THR A 430 -70.02 -41.30 -41.89
CA THR A 430 -69.98 -40.80 -40.50
C THR A 430 -68.74 -41.28 -39.76
N ALA A 431 -68.40 -42.57 -39.85
CA ALA A 431 -67.23 -43.14 -39.18
C ALA A 431 -65.91 -42.63 -39.77
N ILE A 432 -65.83 -42.49 -41.10
CA ILE A 432 -64.69 -41.90 -41.81
C ILE A 432 -64.50 -40.44 -41.42
N ALA A 433 -65.58 -39.65 -41.35
CA ALA A 433 -65.51 -38.26 -40.91
C ALA A 433 -65.05 -38.14 -39.44
N ALA A 434 -65.53 -39.03 -38.57
CA ALA A 434 -65.09 -39.08 -37.17
C ALA A 434 -63.60 -39.43 -37.05
N MET A 435 -63.12 -40.44 -37.77
CA MET A 435 -61.69 -40.79 -37.81
C MET A 435 -60.84 -39.68 -38.43
N THR A 436 -61.32 -38.99 -39.46
CA THR A 436 -60.62 -37.85 -40.09
C THR A 436 -60.46 -36.68 -39.11
N ASN A 437 -61.48 -36.39 -38.30
CA ASN A 437 -61.38 -35.39 -37.24
C ASN A 437 -60.35 -35.80 -36.18
N VAL A 438 -60.32 -37.09 -35.80
CA VAL A 438 -59.28 -37.62 -34.90
C VAL A 438 -57.88 -37.46 -35.53
N GLN A 439 -57.71 -37.83 -36.80
CA GLN A 439 -56.44 -37.73 -37.53
C GLN A 439 -55.87 -36.31 -37.48
N GLN A 440 -56.69 -35.28 -37.68
CA GLN A 440 -56.27 -33.88 -37.65
C GLN A 440 -55.75 -33.42 -36.28
N GLN A 441 -56.13 -34.12 -35.20
CA GLN A 441 -55.71 -33.82 -33.84
C GLN A 441 -54.51 -34.67 -33.37
N LEU A 442 -54.17 -35.73 -34.12
CA LEU A 442 -52.99 -36.55 -33.87
C LEU A 442 -51.73 -35.91 -34.45
N ASP A 443 -50.59 -36.12 -33.79
CA ASP A 443 -49.31 -35.61 -34.27
C ASP A 443 -48.97 -36.24 -35.64
N PRO A 444 -48.69 -35.46 -36.70
CA PRO A 444 -48.56 -35.97 -38.08
C PRO A 444 -47.49 -37.05 -38.27
N GLU A 445 -46.42 -37.01 -37.47
CA GLU A 445 -45.32 -37.99 -37.55
C GLU A 445 -45.56 -39.23 -36.67
N SER A 446 -46.58 -39.20 -35.81
CA SER A 446 -46.84 -40.27 -34.86
C SER A 446 -47.28 -41.57 -35.55
N ALA A 447 -46.93 -42.70 -34.92
CA ALA A 447 -47.43 -44.00 -35.35
C ALA A 447 -48.97 -44.07 -35.32
N ALA A 448 -49.61 -43.39 -34.35
CA ALA A 448 -51.06 -43.31 -34.24
C ALA A 448 -51.69 -42.58 -35.43
N HIS A 449 -51.12 -41.45 -35.87
CA HIS A 449 -51.61 -40.74 -37.06
C HIS A 449 -51.54 -41.63 -38.30
N LYS A 450 -50.41 -42.31 -38.52
CA LYS A 450 -50.23 -43.22 -39.66
C LYS A 450 -51.23 -44.40 -39.63
N ASP A 451 -51.45 -44.98 -38.46
CA ASP A 451 -52.44 -46.04 -38.21
C ASP A 451 -53.87 -45.57 -38.52
N VAL A 452 -54.26 -44.37 -38.07
CA VAL A 452 -55.59 -43.81 -38.36
C VAL A 452 -55.76 -43.46 -39.84
N VAL A 453 -54.72 -42.93 -40.51
CA VAL A 453 -54.74 -42.69 -41.97
C VAL A 453 -54.98 -43.99 -42.74
N GLN A 454 -54.33 -45.07 -42.34
CA GLN A 454 -54.53 -46.38 -42.94
C GLN A 454 -55.98 -46.86 -42.73
N LYS A 455 -56.51 -46.77 -41.51
CA LYS A 455 -57.90 -47.12 -41.18
C LYS A 455 -58.92 -46.32 -41.99
N ILE A 456 -58.71 -45.01 -42.16
CA ILE A 456 -59.54 -44.16 -43.03
C ILE A 456 -59.50 -44.66 -44.47
N THR A 457 -58.30 -44.97 -44.97
CA THR A 457 -58.10 -45.44 -46.36
C THR A 457 -58.85 -46.76 -46.59
N GLU A 458 -58.67 -47.73 -45.69
CA GLU A 458 -59.36 -49.03 -45.73
C GLU A 458 -60.88 -48.87 -45.63
N SER A 459 -61.36 -48.04 -44.70
CA SER A 459 -62.79 -47.75 -44.54
C SER A 459 -63.38 -47.09 -45.79
N THR A 460 -62.62 -46.20 -46.44
CA THR A 460 -63.03 -45.56 -47.70
C THR A 460 -63.13 -46.59 -48.82
N GLN A 461 -62.19 -47.54 -48.90
CA GLN A 461 -62.26 -48.63 -49.87
C GLN A 461 -63.48 -49.53 -49.63
N MET A 462 -63.79 -49.85 -48.37
CA MET A 462 -64.98 -50.63 -48.00
C MET A 462 -66.27 -49.89 -48.38
N GLN A 463 -66.35 -48.58 -48.12
CA GLN A 463 -67.46 -47.73 -48.52
C GLN A 463 -67.64 -47.65 -50.04
N GLN A 464 -66.54 -47.52 -50.79
CA GLN A 464 -66.54 -47.50 -52.24
C GLN A 464 -67.03 -48.83 -52.82
N HIS A 465 -66.56 -49.96 -52.29
CA HIS A 465 -67.04 -51.29 -52.68
C HIS A 465 -68.56 -51.40 -52.51
N VAL A 466 -69.10 -51.03 -51.34
CA VAL A 466 -70.55 -51.05 -51.11
C VAL A 466 -71.29 -50.11 -52.09
N THR A 467 -70.73 -48.95 -52.38
CA THR A 467 -71.29 -47.99 -53.35
C THR A 467 -71.34 -48.56 -54.76
N GLU A 468 -70.26 -49.22 -55.20
CA GLU A 468 -70.16 -49.89 -56.49
C GLU A 468 -71.15 -51.05 -56.59
N VAL A 469 -71.27 -51.87 -55.54
CA VAL A 469 -72.26 -52.94 -55.47
C VAL A 469 -73.68 -52.36 -55.57
N VAL A 470 -74.00 -51.32 -54.79
CA VAL A 470 -75.32 -50.67 -54.87
C VAL A 470 -75.57 -50.11 -56.28
N ALA A 471 -74.58 -49.48 -56.92
CA ALA A 471 -74.71 -48.95 -58.27
C ALA A 471 -74.92 -50.05 -59.32
N GLN A 472 -74.14 -51.14 -59.26
CA GLN A 472 -74.24 -52.29 -60.16
C GLN A 472 -75.66 -52.87 -60.18
N TYR A 473 -76.25 -53.08 -59.00
CA TYR A 473 -77.58 -53.70 -58.89
C TYR A 473 -78.73 -52.70 -59.09
N ASN A 474 -78.52 -51.39 -58.90
CA ASN A 474 -79.56 -50.38 -59.09
C ASN A 474 -79.92 -50.16 -60.57
N ASP A 475 -79.00 -50.52 -61.49
CA ASP A 475 -79.19 -50.43 -62.95
C ASP A 475 -79.62 -51.77 -63.59
N GLU A 476 -79.84 -52.83 -62.81
CA GLU A 476 -80.29 -54.13 -63.33
C GLU A 476 -81.75 -54.08 -63.81
N PHE A 477 -81.97 -54.49 -65.06
CA PHE A 477 -83.29 -54.59 -65.66
C PHE A 477 -84.13 -55.69 -64.98
N SER A 478 -85.36 -55.35 -64.59
CA SER A 478 -86.38 -56.34 -64.26
C SER A 478 -87.64 -56.16 -65.10
N LEU A 479 -88.23 -57.27 -65.53
CA LEU A 479 -89.42 -57.33 -66.36
C LEU A 479 -90.60 -56.66 -65.66
N PHE A 480 -90.84 -56.94 -64.37
CA PHE A 480 -91.89 -56.27 -63.61
C PHE A 480 -91.56 -54.82 -63.27
N GLY A 481 -90.30 -54.50 -62.98
CA GLY A 481 -89.87 -53.11 -62.88
C GLY A 481 -90.18 -52.34 -64.16
N TRP A 482 -89.87 -52.89 -65.33
CA TRP A 482 -90.14 -52.29 -66.63
C TRP A 482 -91.63 -52.26 -67.02
N LEU A 483 -92.37 -53.36 -66.82
CA LEU A 483 -93.81 -53.46 -67.11
C LEU A 483 -94.65 -52.54 -66.22
N PHE A 484 -94.23 -52.31 -64.98
CA PHE A 484 -94.98 -51.52 -64.00
C PHE A 484 -94.35 -50.15 -63.68
N ALA A 485 -93.18 -49.80 -64.25
CA ALA A 485 -92.56 -48.47 -64.11
C ALA A 485 -93.32 -47.33 -64.82
N LYS A 486 -94.45 -47.60 -65.48
CA LYS A 486 -95.30 -46.56 -66.08
C LYS A 486 -96.35 -46.03 -65.09
N LYS A 487 -95.85 -45.44 -64.01
CA LYS A 487 -96.50 -44.41 -63.17
C LYS A 487 -95.39 -43.82 -62.29
N TYR A 488 -95.19 -42.50 -62.32
CA TYR A 488 -94.07 -41.73 -61.74
C TYR A 488 -92.88 -41.39 -62.66
N ARG A 489 -93.16 -41.03 -63.91
CA ARG A 489 -92.45 -39.90 -64.54
C ARG A 489 -93.46 -38.79 -64.73
N ASP A 490 -93.55 -37.91 -63.74
CA ASP A 490 -93.71 -36.46 -63.92
C ASP A 490 -93.68 -35.72 -62.58
N THR A 491 -92.85 -34.68 -62.56
CA THR A 491 -92.89 -33.47 -61.73
C THR A 491 -92.30 -33.43 -60.31
N PRO A 492 -91.76 -32.26 -59.91
CA PRO A 492 -90.46 -32.10 -59.25
C PRO A 492 -90.55 -31.50 -57.83
N ASN A 493 -89.44 -31.52 -57.07
CA ASN A 493 -88.94 -30.45 -56.17
C ASN A 493 -88.30 -30.96 -54.87
N ALA A 494 -87.25 -30.23 -54.48
CA ALA A 494 -86.82 -29.84 -53.12
C ALA A 494 -86.35 -30.96 -52.17
N GLN A 495 -85.20 -30.88 -51.50
CA GLN A 495 -84.41 -29.73 -51.00
C GLN A 495 -82.92 -29.96 -51.18
#